data_AF-A0A6A6UFS0-F1
#
_entry.id   AF-A0A6A6UFS0-F1
#
_cell.length_a   1.000
_cell.length_b   1.000
_cell.length_c   1.000
_cell.angle_alpha   90.00
_cell.angle_beta   90.00
_cell.angle_gamma   90.00
#
_symmetry.space_group_name_H-M   'P 1'
#
loop_
_entity.id
_entity.type
_entity.pdbx_description
1 polymer ?
#
loop_
_entity_poly.entity_id
_entity_poly.type
_entity_poly.pdbx_seq_one_letter_code
_entity_poly.pdbx_strand_id
1 'polypeptide(L)'
;MYFLKALFFPIVFAAFVFAGHNCKCQDNSGQYNDYTQICCAKQAAPNAVLKDIVSSAVTIAATDPEDIFADLVAVGSIIYDLIEEFSIEYHGDQHHQCSSWDNHIDSGAFVQCCNDLGVGDGHAFCWD
;
A
#
# COMPACT_ATOMS: atom_id res chain seq x y z
N MET A 1 -21.73 -6.52 -50.85
CA MET A 1 -21.50 -7.73 -50.02
C MET A 1 -20.80 -7.29 -48.75
N TYR A 2 -21.57 -7.01 -47.69
CA TYR A 2 -21.04 -6.60 -46.39
C TYR A 2 -21.47 -7.67 -45.39
N PHE A 3 -20.54 -8.47 -44.90
CA PHE A 3 -20.66 -9.12 -43.60
C PHE A 3 -19.24 -9.49 -43.14
N LEU A 4 -18.49 -8.44 -42.81
CA LEU A 4 -17.30 -8.57 -41.97
C LEU A 4 -17.82 -8.92 -40.58
N LYS A 5 -17.86 -10.22 -40.26
CA LYS A 5 -18.22 -10.73 -38.95
C LYS A 5 -17.25 -10.12 -37.95
N ALA A 6 -17.75 -9.19 -37.14
CA ALA A 6 -17.07 -8.69 -35.97
C ALA A 6 -16.65 -9.90 -35.13
N LEU A 7 -15.35 -10.17 -35.14
CA LEU A 7 -14.72 -11.05 -34.17
C LEU A 7 -14.94 -10.38 -32.81
N PHE A 8 -16.00 -10.80 -32.13
CA PHE A 8 -16.23 -10.54 -30.73
C PHE A 8 -15.05 -11.14 -29.97
N PHE A 9 -14.05 -10.31 -29.70
CA PHE A 9 -12.95 -10.58 -28.80
C PHE A 9 -13.58 -10.86 -27.42
N PRO A 10 -13.48 -12.07 -26.84
CA PRO A 10 -13.81 -12.22 -25.43
C PRO A 10 -12.73 -11.45 -24.68
N ILE A 11 -13.07 -10.25 -24.20
CA ILE A 11 -12.27 -9.54 -23.20
C ILE A 11 -12.28 -10.45 -21.97
N VAL A 12 -11.20 -11.21 -21.81
CA VAL A 12 -10.88 -11.93 -20.58
C VAL A 12 -10.64 -10.85 -19.54
N PHE A 13 -11.67 -10.50 -18.78
CA PHE A 13 -11.49 -9.84 -17.49
C PHE A 13 -10.81 -10.88 -16.60
N ALA A 14 -9.47 -10.87 -16.56
CA ALA A 14 -8.74 -11.50 -15.49
C ALA A 14 -9.24 -10.86 -14.20
N ALA A 15 -10.00 -11.60 -13.41
CA ALA A 15 -10.30 -11.21 -12.05
C ALA A 15 -8.94 -11.18 -11.33
N PHE A 16 -8.39 -9.98 -11.15
CA PHE A 16 -7.35 -9.77 -10.17
C PHE A 16 -7.99 -10.14 -8.82
N VAL A 17 -7.71 -11.35 -8.34
CA VAL A 17 -8.01 -11.72 -6.95
C VAL A 17 -6.94 -11.00 -6.15
N PHE A 18 -7.21 -9.74 -5.82
CA PHE A 18 -6.46 -9.01 -4.81
C PHE A 18 -6.78 -9.66 -3.46
N ALA A 19 -5.89 -10.55 -3.00
CA ALA A 19 -5.94 -11.07 -1.64
C ALA A 19 -5.38 -9.98 -0.74
N GLY A 20 -6.27 -9.18 -0.15
CA GLY A 20 -5.88 -8.10 0.73
C GLY A 20 -5.40 -8.65 2.07
N HIS A 21 -4.17 -8.33 2.47
CA HIS A 21 -3.60 -8.78 3.73
C HIS A 21 -3.94 -7.80 4.85
N ASN A 22 -4.26 -8.30 6.03
CA ASN A 22 -4.69 -7.51 7.16
C ASN A 22 -3.93 -7.93 8.41
N CYS A 23 -3.63 -7.00 9.30
CA CYS A 23 -2.99 -7.27 10.59
C CYS A 23 -3.55 -6.38 11.71
N LYS A 24 -3.62 -6.92 12.92
CA LYS A 24 -3.90 -6.14 14.14
C LYS A 24 -3.22 -6.71 15.38
N CYS A 25 -2.86 -5.85 16.33
CA CYS A 25 -2.37 -6.29 17.63
C CYS A 25 -3.55 -6.76 18.50
N GLN A 26 -3.60 -8.06 18.82
CA GLN A 26 -4.66 -8.70 19.60
C GLN A 26 -4.14 -9.95 20.33
N ASP A 27 -4.49 -10.08 21.60
CA ASP A 27 -4.22 -11.27 22.42
C ASP A 27 -5.51 -11.83 23.05
N ASN A 28 -5.37 -12.76 24.00
CA ASN A 28 -6.49 -13.30 24.77
C ASN A 28 -7.16 -12.30 25.73
N SER A 29 -6.49 -11.19 26.03
CA SER A 29 -6.97 -10.11 26.90
C SER A 29 -7.77 -9.05 26.14
N GLY A 30 -7.52 -8.88 24.83
CA GLY A 30 -8.30 -8.00 23.97
C GLY A 30 -7.57 -7.49 22.73
N GLN A 31 -8.19 -6.49 22.09
CA GLN A 31 -7.63 -5.76 20.95
C GLN A 31 -6.91 -4.50 21.43
N TYR A 32 -5.71 -4.24 20.90
CA TYR A 32 -4.89 -3.09 21.26
C TYR A 32 -4.87 -2.07 20.12
N ASN A 33 -5.96 -1.34 19.97
CA ASN A 33 -6.23 -0.48 18.81
C ASN A 33 -5.13 0.59 18.57
N ASP A 34 -4.64 1.21 19.65
CA ASP A 34 -3.59 2.23 19.59
C ASP A 34 -2.27 1.63 19.10
N TYR A 35 -1.96 0.40 19.53
CA TYR A 35 -0.76 -0.32 19.09
C TYR A 35 -0.88 -0.76 17.64
N THR A 36 -2.07 -1.22 17.21
CA THR A 36 -2.32 -1.51 15.80
C THR A 36 -2.09 -0.27 14.94
N GLN A 37 -2.53 0.92 15.37
CA GLN A 37 -2.31 2.16 14.63
C GLN A 37 -0.81 2.50 14.53
N ILE A 38 -0.07 2.38 15.64
CA ILE A 38 1.39 2.64 15.66
C ILE A 38 2.13 1.66 14.74
N CYS A 39 1.81 0.37 14.82
CA CYS A 39 2.45 -0.65 14.00
C CYS A 39 2.09 -0.50 12.53
N CYS A 40 0.85 -0.15 12.21
CA CYS A 40 0.44 0.15 10.83
C CYS A 40 1.19 1.35 10.26
N ALA A 41 1.34 2.43 11.02
CA ALA A 41 2.13 3.59 10.60
C ALA A 41 3.61 3.25 10.36
N LYS A 42 4.19 2.29 11.10
CA LYS A 42 5.56 1.79 10.85
C LYS A 42 5.67 0.98 9.56
N GLN A 43 4.63 0.23 9.20
CA GLN A 43 4.58 -0.49 7.92
C GLN A 43 4.40 0.47 6.73
N ALA A 44 3.74 1.61 6.94
CA ALA A 44 3.63 2.69 5.95
C ALA A 44 4.85 3.64 5.91
N ALA A 45 5.74 3.59 6.91
CA ALA A 45 6.91 4.48 7.00
C ALA A 45 7.99 4.32 5.92
N PRO A 46 8.22 3.15 5.29
CA PRO A 46 9.06 3.05 4.09
C PRO A 46 8.61 4.02 2.99
N ASN A 47 7.31 4.33 2.95
CA ASN A 47 6.64 5.11 1.90
C ASN A 47 6.62 6.62 2.20
N ALA A 48 6.75 7.02 3.48
CA ALA A 48 6.79 8.42 3.88
C ALA A 48 8.07 9.13 3.41
N VAL A 49 9.20 8.41 3.40
CA VAL A 49 10.50 8.92 2.91
C VAL A 49 10.48 9.04 1.38
N LEU A 50 9.90 8.07 0.66
CA LEU A 50 9.74 8.15 -0.80
C LEU A 50 8.86 9.33 -1.20
N LYS A 51 7.75 9.56 -0.49
CA LYS A 51 6.85 10.70 -0.74
C LYS A 51 7.57 12.06 -0.67
N ASP A 52 8.45 12.25 0.31
CA ASP A 52 9.23 13.48 0.46
C ASP A 52 10.29 13.64 -0.64
N ILE A 53 10.93 12.54 -1.05
CA ILE A 53 11.90 12.53 -2.16
C ILE A 53 11.20 12.89 -3.48
N VAL A 54 10.01 12.33 -3.71
CA VAL A 54 9.23 12.57 -4.93
C VAL A 54 8.70 13.98 -4.98
N SER A 55 8.16 14.51 -3.88
CA SER A 55 7.71 15.90 -3.82
C SER A 55 8.87 16.88 -4.09
N SER A 56 10.07 16.52 -3.64
CA SER A 56 11.29 17.30 -3.92
C SER A 56 11.69 17.19 -5.40
N ALA A 57 11.64 15.99 -6.00
CA ALA A 57 11.96 15.77 -7.41
C ALA A 57 10.97 16.46 -8.37
N VAL A 58 9.67 16.45 -8.07
CA VAL A 58 8.63 17.19 -8.82
C VAL A 58 8.90 18.69 -8.80
N THR A 59 9.36 19.22 -7.66
CA THR A 59 9.68 20.64 -7.53
C THR A 59 10.90 21.04 -8.38
N ILE A 60 11.88 20.14 -8.53
CA ILE A 60 13.08 20.36 -9.35
C ILE A 60 12.73 20.33 -10.85
N ALA A 61 11.90 19.39 -11.30
CA ALA A 61 11.43 19.30 -12.69
C ALA A 61 10.63 20.52 -13.16
N ALA A 62 10.14 21.36 -12.24
CA ALA A 62 9.34 22.54 -12.55
C ALA A 62 10.18 23.80 -12.82
N THR A 63 11.52 23.77 -12.71
CA THR A 63 12.35 24.99 -12.78
C THR A 63 12.69 25.48 -14.19
N ASP A 64 12.59 24.64 -15.23
CA ASP A 64 12.88 25.05 -16.62
C ASP A 64 11.81 24.56 -17.61
N PRO A 65 11.03 25.45 -18.25
CA PRO A 65 9.82 25.08 -18.99
C PRO A 65 10.03 24.49 -20.39
N GLU A 66 11.27 24.36 -20.90
CA GLU A 66 11.52 23.85 -22.26
C GLU A 66 11.83 22.34 -22.33
N ASP A 67 12.02 21.66 -21.19
CA ASP A 67 12.28 20.20 -21.09
C ASP A 67 11.19 19.41 -20.34
N ILE A 68 10.03 20.05 -20.13
CA ILE A 68 8.90 19.52 -19.34
C ILE A 68 8.51 18.07 -19.72
N PHE A 69 8.59 17.68 -20.99
CA PHE A 69 8.14 16.35 -21.41
C PHE A 69 9.11 15.22 -21.04
N ALA A 70 10.43 15.49 -21.05
CA ALA A 70 11.43 14.49 -20.65
C ALA A 70 11.41 14.30 -19.13
N ASP A 71 11.29 15.41 -18.40
CA ASP A 71 11.19 15.38 -16.94
C ASP A 71 9.85 14.81 -16.45
N LEU A 72 8.73 15.10 -17.12
CA LEU A 72 7.42 14.52 -16.78
C LEU A 72 7.33 13.02 -17.11
N VAL A 73 8.07 12.53 -18.10
CA VAL A 73 8.19 11.09 -18.40
C VAL A 73 9.10 10.39 -17.36
N ALA A 74 10.19 11.03 -16.94
CA ALA A 74 11.05 10.52 -15.88
C ALA A 74 10.33 10.49 -14.52
N VAL A 75 9.64 11.58 -14.17
CA VAL A 75 8.79 11.67 -12.97
C VAL A 75 7.56 10.76 -13.10
N GLY A 76 6.98 10.59 -14.29
CA GLY A 76 5.83 9.73 -14.53
C GLY A 76 6.13 8.25 -14.35
N SER A 77 7.34 7.80 -14.70
CA SER A 77 7.83 6.45 -14.39
C SER A 77 8.01 6.27 -12.88
N ILE A 78 8.57 7.27 -12.20
CA ILE A 78 8.70 7.27 -10.73
C ILE A 78 7.32 7.22 -10.10
N ILE A 79 6.35 8.03 -10.56
CA ILE A 79 4.97 8.05 -10.05
C ILE A 79 4.27 6.71 -10.25
N TYR A 80 4.51 6.01 -11.35
CA TYR A 80 3.91 4.69 -11.57
C TYR A 80 4.43 3.64 -10.58
N ASP A 81 5.69 3.72 -10.16
CA ASP A 81 6.26 2.89 -9.10
C ASP A 81 5.71 3.29 -7.71
N LEU A 82 5.26 4.53 -7.51
CA LEU A 82 4.64 5.02 -6.25
C LEU A 82 3.14 4.69 -6.12
N ILE A 83 2.46 4.31 -7.21
CA ILE A 83 1.03 3.96 -7.16
C ILE A 83 0.81 2.58 -6.52
N GLU A 84 1.84 1.73 -6.46
CA GLU A 84 1.87 0.52 -5.60
C GLU A 84 2.06 0.87 -4.10
N GLU A 85 2.32 2.13 -3.78
CA GLU A 85 2.84 2.56 -2.46
C GLU A 85 1.74 3.10 -1.51
N PHE A 86 0.48 3.14 -1.95
CA PHE A 86 -0.72 3.35 -1.11
C PHE A 86 -1.35 2.04 -0.66
N SER A 87 -0.53 1.03 -0.50
CA SER A 87 -0.97 -0.30 -0.14
C SER A 87 -1.51 -0.38 1.27
N ILE A 88 -0.86 0.25 2.24
CA ILE A 88 -1.09 -0.02 3.66
C ILE A 88 -1.91 1.11 4.31
N GLU A 89 -3.10 0.80 4.78
CA GLU A 89 -4.03 1.73 5.43
C GLU A 89 -4.47 1.22 6.81
N TYR A 90 -4.67 2.14 7.76
CA TYR A 90 -5.30 1.84 9.05
C TYR A 90 -6.79 2.18 9.03
N HIS A 91 -7.63 1.20 9.31
CA HIS A 91 -9.08 1.36 9.38
C HIS A 91 -9.57 1.40 10.83
N GLY A 92 -9.67 2.60 11.38
CA GLY A 92 -10.14 2.81 12.75
C GLY A 92 -11.64 2.52 12.95
N ASP A 93 -12.43 2.60 11.89
CA ASP A 93 -13.88 2.31 11.88
C ASP A 93 -14.19 0.83 11.61
N GLN A 94 -13.24 0.08 11.03
CA GLN A 94 -13.38 -1.33 10.66
C GLN A 94 -12.51 -2.19 11.58
N HIS A 95 -12.94 -2.34 12.83
CA HIS A 95 -12.27 -3.19 13.83
C HIS A 95 -10.81 -2.83 14.16
N HIS A 96 -10.38 -1.59 13.86
CA HIS A 96 -9.04 -1.09 14.19
C HIS A 96 -7.93 -1.99 13.65
N GLN A 97 -7.93 -2.20 12.34
CA GLN A 97 -6.98 -3.07 11.64
C GLN A 97 -6.13 -2.31 10.63
N CYS A 98 -4.95 -2.85 10.35
CA CYS A 98 -4.12 -2.44 9.24
C CYS A 98 -4.43 -3.34 8.04
N SER A 99 -4.63 -2.78 6.87
CA SER A 99 -4.99 -3.53 5.66
C SER A 99 -4.10 -3.11 4.50
N SER A 100 -3.78 -4.06 3.62
CA SER A 100 -3.15 -3.81 2.33
C SER A 100 -3.73 -4.64 1.22
N TRP A 101 -4.14 -3.98 0.15
CA TRP A 101 -4.86 -4.61 -0.96
C TRP A 101 -3.98 -5.47 -1.87
N ASP A 102 -2.66 -5.35 -1.75
CA ASP A 102 -1.62 -6.00 -2.55
C ASP A 102 -0.60 -6.78 -1.70
N ASN A 103 -0.93 -7.02 -0.43
CA ASN A 103 -0.14 -7.87 0.48
C ASN A 103 1.27 -7.31 0.81
N HIS A 104 1.38 -6.00 1.00
CA HIS A 104 2.63 -5.33 1.41
C HIS A 104 2.86 -5.28 2.92
N ILE A 105 1.90 -5.71 3.75
CA ILE A 105 2.14 -5.79 5.20
C ILE A 105 3.11 -6.96 5.49
N ASP A 106 4.26 -6.66 6.08
CA ASP A 106 5.14 -7.69 6.61
C ASP A 106 4.59 -8.16 7.96
N SER A 107 3.87 -9.28 7.93
CA SER A 107 3.33 -9.96 9.13
C SER A 107 4.38 -10.16 10.22
N GLY A 108 5.62 -10.51 9.88
CA GLY A 108 6.69 -10.76 10.85
C GLY A 108 7.13 -9.47 11.54
N ALA A 109 7.35 -8.41 10.76
CA ALA A 109 7.66 -7.08 11.30
C ALA A 109 6.48 -6.49 12.10
N PHE A 110 5.25 -6.77 11.69
CA PHE A 110 4.04 -6.37 12.41
C PHE A 110 3.94 -7.06 13.78
N VAL A 111 4.14 -8.39 13.81
CA VAL A 111 4.22 -9.18 15.07
C VAL A 111 5.29 -8.61 15.98
N GLN A 112 6.48 -8.37 15.46
CA GLN A 112 7.58 -7.81 16.25
C GLN A 112 7.21 -6.44 16.85
N CYS A 113 6.56 -5.57 16.06
CA CYS A 113 6.09 -4.29 16.57
C CYS A 113 5.09 -4.43 17.72
N CYS A 114 4.11 -5.35 17.62
CA CYS A 114 3.18 -5.60 18.72
C CYS A 114 3.92 -6.13 19.97
N ASN A 115 4.92 -6.99 19.79
CA ASN A 115 5.73 -7.51 20.90
C ASN A 115 6.52 -6.39 21.58
N ASP A 116 7.15 -5.50 20.81
CA ASP A 116 7.94 -4.36 21.32
C ASP A 116 7.09 -3.37 22.13
N LEU A 117 5.80 -3.24 21.80
CA LEU A 117 4.83 -2.42 22.52
C LEU A 117 4.25 -3.11 23.77
N GLY A 118 4.69 -4.34 24.07
CA GLY A 118 4.33 -5.05 25.28
C GLY A 118 3.02 -5.83 25.21
N VAL A 119 2.54 -6.15 24.00
CA VAL A 119 1.36 -7.02 23.83
C VAL A 119 1.65 -8.46 24.30
N GLY A 120 2.93 -8.86 24.35
CA GLY A 120 3.40 -10.21 24.72
C GLY A 120 3.82 -11.04 23.50
N ASP A 121 4.37 -12.24 23.70
CA ASP A 121 4.96 -13.06 22.64
C ASP A 121 3.93 -13.55 21.60
N GLY A 122 3.83 -12.88 20.45
CA GLY A 122 3.16 -13.41 19.25
C GLY A 122 1.70 -12.99 19.06
N HIS A 123 1.32 -11.79 19.49
CA HIS A 123 -0.07 -11.34 19.53
C HIS A 123 -0.44 -10.36 18.41
N ALA A 124 0.09 -10.53 17.20
CA ALA A 124 -0.56 -9.97 16.03
C ALA A 124 -1.45 -11.04 15.38
N PHE A 125 -2.68 -10.67 15.07
CA PHE A 125 -3.56 -11.47 14.24
C PHE A 125 -3.50 -10.92 12.81
N CYS A 126 -2.94 -11.70 11.89
CA CYS A 126 -2.84 -11.36 10.48
C CYS A 126 -3.58 -12.38 9.60
N TRP A 127 -4.24 -11.92 8.53
CA TRP A 127 -5.07 -12.74 7.64
C TRP A 127 -5.19 -12.15 6.24
N ASP A 128 -5.55 -12.98 5.27
CA ASP A 128 -5.79 -12.64 3.86
C ASP A 128 -7.28 -12.54 3.51
#